data_AF-A0A7S3SW73-F1
#
_entry.id   AF-A0A7S3SW73-F1
#
_cell.length_a   1.000
_cell.length_b   1.000
_cell.length_c   1.000
_cell.angle_alpha   90.00
_cell.angle_beta   90.00
_cell.angle_gamma   90.00
#
_symmetry.space_group_name_H-M   'P 1'
#
loop_
_entity.id
_entity.type
_entity.pdbx_description
1 polymer ?
#
loop_
_entity_poly.entity_id
_entity_poly.type
_entity_poly.pdbx_seq_one_letter_code
_entity_poly.pdbx_strand_id
1 'polypeptide(L)'
;AIGMTLFIGCLGLQWALLLEGWMRGAGMQMSFNVVSFIQANRATAAVLVSFGALLGKTTPLQVLVLTLCELVFVIINKVFILNRLGVWDVGCTMSVHVFGAFFG
;
A
#
# COMPACT_ATOMS: atom_id res chain seq x y z
N ALA A 1 -2.89 14.71 12.88
CA ALA A 1 -3.38 13.39 12.43
C ALA A 1 -4.07 13.47 11.07
N ILE A 2 -5.20 14.17 10.95
CA ILE A 2 -6.04 14.21 9.72
C ILE A 2 -5.27 14.65 8.45
N GLY A 3 -4.43 15.68 8.55
CA GLY A 3 -3.64 16.12 7.40
C GLY A 3 -2.65 15.05 6.90
N MET A 4 -2.04 14.30 7.81
CA MET A 4 -1.11 13.23 7.46
C MET A 4 -1.83 12.01 6.89
N THR A 5 -3.02 11.67 7.41
CA THR A 5 -3.83 10.59 6.84
C THR A 5 -4.30 10.92 5.43
N LEU A 6 -4.69 12.19 5.16
CA LEU A 6 -5.03 12.64 3.82
C LEU A 6 -3.80 12.61 2.89
N PHE A 7 -2.65 13.05 3.38
CA PHE A 7 -1.39 13.01 2.64
C PHE A 7 -1.00 11.58 2.24
N ILE A 8 -1.02 10.63 3.19
CA ILE A 8 -0.78 9.21 2.92
C ILE A 8 -1.81 8.67 1.93
N GLY A 9 -3.10 8.98 2.11
CA GLY A 9 -4.16 8.53 1.22
C GLY A 9 -3.96 8.98 -0.23
N CYS A 10 -3.69 10.26 -0.46
CA CYS A 10 -3.48 10.81 -1.80
C CYS A 10 -2.20 10.29 -2.45
N LEU A 11 -1.07 10.38 -1.75
CA LEU A 11 0.23 9.95 -2.28
C LEU A 11 0.27 8.44 -2.47
N GLY A 12 -0.16 7.70 -1.45
CA GLY A 12 -0.12 6.24 -1.43
C GLY A 12 -0.99 5.63 -2.52
N LEU A 13 -2.19 6.18 -2.78
CA LEU A 13 -3.05 5.69 -3.84
C LEU A 13 -2.41 5.85 -5.21
N GLN A 14 -1.82 7.02 -5.51
CA GLN A 14 -1.13 7.26 -6.78
C GLN A 14 0.06 6.33 -6.95
N TRP A 15 0.87 6.19 -5.90
CA TRP A 15 2.05 5.34 -5.93
C TRP A 15 1.71 3.85 -6.06
N ALA A 16 0.70 3.38 -5.33
CA ALA A 16 0.23 2.00 -5.40
C ALA A 16 -0.37 1.66 -6.77
N LEU A 17 -1.08 2.58 -7.42
CA LEU A 17 -1.57 2.37 -8.79
C LEU A 17 -0.44 2.13 -9.79
N LEU A 18 0.65 2.90 -9.70
CA LEU A 18 1.82 2.74 -10.56
C LEU A 18 2.52 1.40 -10.29
N LEU A 19 2.80 1.11 -9.02
CA LEU A 19 3.46 -0.13 -8.62
C LEU A 19 2.65 -1.37 -8.99
N GLU A 20 1.34 -1.39 -8.74
CA GLU A 20 0.47 -2.50 -9.16
C GLU A 20 0.39 -2.64 -10.68
N GLY A 21 0.36 -1.51 -11.42
CA GLY A 21 0.41 -1.51 -12.88
C GLY A 21 1.68 -2.20 -13.40
N TRP A 22 2.84 -1.77 -12.92
CA TRP A 22 4.13 -2.35 -13.31
C TRP A 22 4.24 -3.83 -12.92
N MET A 23 3.76 -4.24 -11.75
CA MET A 23 3.78 -5.65 -11.33
C MET A 23 2.90 -6.56 -12.19
N ARG A 24 1.89 -6.02 -12.87
CA ARG A 24 1.05 -6.76 -13.83
C ARG A 24 1.65 -6.79 -15.23
N GLY A 25 2.83 -6.21 -15.44
CA GLY A 25 3.49 -6.10 -16.75
C GLY A 25 2.91 -5.00 -17.62
N ALA A 26 2.08 -4.10 -17.08
CA ALA A 26 1.67 -2.91 -17.82
C ALA A 26 2.89 -1.98 -17.92
N GLY A 27 3.46 -1.87 -19.12
CA GLY A 27 4.52 -0.89 -19.41
C GLY A 27 3.97 0.53 -19.39
N MET A 28 4.06 1.25 -20.51
CA MET A 28 3.49 2.60 -20.62
C MET A 28 1.96 2.62 -20.81
N GLN A 29 1.32 1.46 -21.03
CA GLN A 29 -0.12 1.35 -21.23
C GLN A 29 -0.84 0.86 -19.95
N MET A 30 -0.80 1.67 -18.89
CA MET A 30 -1.58 1.40 -17.69
C MET A 30 -3.05 1.78 -17.89
N SER A 31 -3.93 0.79 -17.91
CA SER A 31 -5.38 1.02 -17.90
C SER A 31 -5.88 1.15 -16.46
N PHE A 32 -6.38 2.32 -16.09
CA PHE A 32 -6.97 2.55 -14.78
C PHE A 32 -8.48 2.31 -14.82
N ASN A 33 -8.97 1.50 -13.88
CA ASN A 33 -10.39 1.27 -13.65
C ASN A 33 -10.71 1.27 -12.15
N VAL A 34 -12.00 1.23 -11.81
CA VAL A 34 -12.46 1.24 -10.41
C VAL A 34 -11.82 0.10 -9.60
N VAL A 35 -11.64 -1.08 -10.21
CA VAL A 35 -11.00 -2.23 -9.54
C VAL A 35 -9.54 -1.95 -9.20
N SER A 36 -8.77 -1.33 -10.09
CA SER A 36 -7.38 -0.92 -9.81
C SER A 36 -7.30 0.11 -8.67
N PHE A 37 -8.24 1.07 -8.63
CA PHE A 37 -8.35 2.03 -7.53
C PHE A 37 -8.67 1.36 -6.20
N ILE A 38 -9.60 0.40 -6.18
CA ILE A 38 -9.93 -0.35 -4.95
C ILE A 38 -8.70 -1.14 -4.46
N GLN A 39 -7.96 -1.78 -5.36
CA GLN A 39 -6.77 -2.55 -5.00
C GLN A 39 -5.64 -1.65 -4.47
N ALA A 40 -5.37 -0.52 -5.13
CA ALA A 40 -4.41 0.48 -4.67
C ALA A 40 -4.79 1.08 -3.32
N ASN A 41 -6.09 1.35 -3.09
CA ASN A 41 -6.59 1.85 -1.82
C ASN A 41 -6.40 0.83 -0.68
N ARG A 42 -6.60 -0.47 -0.96
CA ARG A 42 -6.30 -1.54 0.00
C ARG A 42 -4.81 -1.60 0.35
N ALA A 43 -3.92 -1.46 -0.62
CA ALA A 43 -2.47 -1.42 -0.34
C ALA A 43 -2.10 -0.19 0.50
N THR A 44 -2.67 0.98 0.18
CA THR A 44 -2.46 2.23 0.93
C THR A 44 -2.93 2.12 2.38
N ALA A 45 -3.95 1.30 2.66
CA ALA A 45 -4.41 1.05 4.01
C ALA A 45 -3.33 0.43 4.91
N ALA A 46 -2.37 -0.33 4.37
CA ALA A 46 -1.25 -0.88 5.15
C ALA A 46 -0.41 0.25 5.77
N VAL A 47 -0.07 1.27 4.97
CA VAL A 47 0.68 2.45 5.44
C VAL A 47 -0.11 3.23 6.49
N LEU A 48 -1.44 3.31 6.36
CA LEU A 48 -2.28 3.94 7.38
C LEU A 48 -2.29 3.14 8.70
N VAL A 49 -2.25 1.82 8.64
CA VAL A 49 -2.10 0.95 9.81
C VAL A 49 -0.72 1.19 10.46
N SER A 50 0.36 1.16 9.68
CA SER A 50 1.73 1.44 10.15
C SER A 50 1.85 2.84 10.76
N PHE A 51 1.26 3.85 10.12
CA PHE A 51 1.21 5.21 10.64
C PHE A 51 0.50 5.30 11.99
N GLY A 52 -0.47 4.41 12.27
CA GLY A 52 -1.11 4.30 13.57
C GLY A 52 -0.13 3.98 14.71
N ALA A 53 0.85 3.11 14.48
CA ALA A 53 1.91 2.78 15.45
C ALA A 53 2.88 3.95 15.70
N LEU A 54 3.09 4.75 14.65
CA LEU A 54 4.04 5.87 14.61
C LEU A 54 3.41 7.24 14.93
N LEU A 55 2.10 7.28 15.21
CA LEU A 55 1.34 8.51 15.34
C LEU A 55 1.90 9.40 16.45
N GLY A 56 2.22 10.65 16.10
CA GLY A 56 2.81 11.64 17.01
C GLY A 56 4.32 11.52 17.23
N LYS A 57 4.99 10.54 16.59
CA LYS A 57 6.45 10.31 16.74
C LYS A 57 7.26 10.59 15.46
N THR A 58 6.59 10.82 14.32
CA THR A 58 7.23 11.00 13.01
C THR A 58 6.99 12.38 12.42
N THR A 59 7.98 12.89 11.69
CA THR A 59 7.87 14.11 10.89
C THR A 59 7.17 13.87 9.55
N PRO A 60 6.68 14.92 8.86
CA PRO A 60 6.08 14.75 7.54
C PRO A 60 6.99 14.10 6.50
N LEU A 61 8.29 14.41 6.54
CA LEU A 61 9.27 13.79 5.66
C LEU A 61 9.44 12.29 5.95
N GLN A 62 9.42 11.89 7.22
CA GLN A 62 9.49 10.47 7.59
C GLN A 62 8.24 9.71 7.11
N VAL A 63 7.06 10.33 7.18
CA VAL A 63 5.82 9.73 6.65
C VAL A 63 5.85 9.63 5.12
N LEU A 64 6.44 10.60 4.41
CA LEU A 64 6.67 10.51 2.96
C LEU A 64 7.54 9.28 2.63
N VAL A 65 8.68 9.14 3.29
CA VAL A 65 9.61 8.02 3.07
C VAL A 65 8.93 6.70 3.42
N LEU A 66 8.23 6.64 4.56
CA LEU A 66 7.43 5.47 4.95
C LEU A 66 6.46 5.07 3.84
N THR A 67 5.65 6.02 3.35
CA THR A 67 4.63 5.75 2.32
C THR A 67 5.25 5.23 1.02
N LEU A 68 6.36 5.82 0.56
CA LEU A 68 7.01 5.41 -0.68
C LEU A 68 7.67 4.04 -0.55
N CYS A 69 8.38 3.77 0.54
CA CYS A 69 9.10 2.52 0.75
C CYS A 69 8.17 1.37 1.12
N GLU A 70 7.27 1.58 2.07
CA GLU A 70 6.36 0.54 2.58
C GLU A 70 5.46 -0.01 1.47
N LEU A 71 4.92 0.85 0.59
CA LEU A 71 4.05 0.39 -0.51
C LEU A 71 4.76 -0.53 -1.49
N VAL A 72 6.06 -0.34 -1.73
CA VAL A 72 6.85 -1.26 -2.56
C VAL A 72 6.85 -2.64 -1.90
N PHE A 73 7.12 -2.72 -0.60
CA PHE A 73 7.13 -4.00 0.12
C PHE A 73 5.74 -4.63 0.22
N VAL A 74 4.68 -3.85 0.48
CA VAL A 74 3.30 -4.33 0.52
C VAL A 74 2.93 -5.00 -0.80
N ILE A 75 3.26 -4.36 -1.93
CA ILE A 75 2.87 -4.87 -3.25
C ILE A 75 3.68 -6.11 -3.63
N ILE A 76 4.99 -6.14 -3.35
CA ILE A 76 5.81 -7.34 -3.53
C ILE A 76 5.27 -8.49 -2.68
N ASN A 77 4.99 -8.23 -1.40
CA ASN A 77 4.45 -9.22 -0.46
C ASN A 77 3.10 -9.77 -0.94
N LYS A 78 2.19 -8.87 -1.36
CA LYS A 78 0.88 -9.25 -1.90
C LYS A 78 1.00 -10.14 -3.13
N VAL A 79 1.85 -9.77 -4.09
CA VAL A 79 2.08 -10.58 -5.30
C VAL A 79 2.65 -11.94 -4.94
N PHE A 80 3.61 -12.00 -4.00
CA PHE A 80 4.19 -13.25 -3.55
C PHE A 80 3.15 -14.16 -2.86
N ILE A 81 2.40 -13.63 -1.89
CA ILE A 81 1.40 -14.40 -1.13
C ILE A 81 0.28 -14.91 -2.05
N LEU A 82 -0.27 -14.06 -2.90
CA LEU A 82 -1.43 -14.41 -3.73
C LEU A 82 -1.02 -15.27 -4.94
N ASN A 83 0.03 -14.87 -5.67
CA ASN A 83 0.35 -15.51 -6.95
C ASN A 83 1.35 -16.66 -6.80
N ARG A 84 2.29 -16.58 -5.84
CA ARG A 84 3.33 -17.62 -5.67
C ARG A 84 2.95 -18.67 -4.65
N LEU A 85 2.36 -18.26 -3.52
CA LEU A 85 1.93 -19.18 -2.47
C LEU A 85 0.48 -19.65 -2.62
N GLY A 86 -0.34 -18.96 -3.42
CA GLY A 86 -1.74 -19.34 -3.65
C GLY A 86 -2.63 -19.16 -2.40
N VAL A 87 -2.25 -18.25 -1.50
CA VAL A 87 -2.99 -18.02 -0.25
C VAL A 87 -4.29 -17.26 -0.55
N TRP A 88 -5.37 -17.67 0.11
CA TRP A 88 -6.67 -17.02 0.03
C TRP A 88 -6.76 -15.87 1.03
N ASP A 89 -6.48 -14.64 0.58
CA ASP A 89 -6.53 -13.43 1.40
C ASP A 89 -7.46 -12.35 0.81
N VAL A 90 -8.74 -12.71 0.60
CA VAL A 90 -9.75 -11.83 -0.03
C VAL A 90 -10.00 -10.54 0.78
N GLY A 91 -9.94 -10.67 2.11
CA GLY A 91 -10.11 -9.58 3.08
C GLY A 91 -8.84 -8.76 3.33
N CYS A 92 -7.70 -9.15 2.75
CA CYS A 92 -6.40 -8.52 2.97
C CYS A 92 -5.95 -8.55 4.44
N THR A 93 -6.42 -9.53 5.22
CA THR A 93 -6.04 -9.70 6.63
C THR A 93 -4.54 -9.92 6.75
N MET A 94 -3.94 -10.72 5.88
CA MET A 94 -2.50 -11.01 5.93
C MET A 94 -1.66 -9.98 5.18
N SER A 95 -2.00 -9.70 3.91
CA SER A 95 -1.20 -8.89 3.00
C SER A 95 -1.21 -7.39 3.34
N VAL A 96 -2.21 -6.92 4.10
CA VAL A 96 -2.38 -5.50 4.45
C VAL A 96 -2.41 -5.30 5.96
N HIS A 97 -3.37 -5.91 6.68
CA HIS A 97 -3.56 -5.60 8.10
C HIS A 97 -2.43 -6.13 8.97
N VAL A 98 -2.13 -7.44 8.88
CA VAL A 98 -1.00 -8.05 9.61
C VAL A 98 0.31 -7.44 9.14
N PHE A 99 0.51 -7.28 7.82
CA PHE A 99 1.72 -6.65 7.30
C PHE A 99 1.95 -5.26 7.90
N GLY A 100 0.97 -4.34 7.80
CA GLY A 100 1.14 -2.97 8.30
C GLY A 100 1.30 -2.91 9.82
N ALA A 101 0.59 -3.78 10.56
CA ALA A 101 0.69 -3.81 12.01
C ALA A 101 2.08 -4.23 12.53
N PHE A 102 2.81 -5.09 11.79
CA PHE A 102 4.17 -5.49 12.15
C PHE A 102 5.26 -4.67 11.46
N PHE A 103 4.93 -3.98 10.37
CA PHE A 103 5.87 -3.11 9.67
C PHE A 103 6.06 -1.76 10.38
N GLY A 104 4.96 -1.13 10.83
CA GLY A 104 4.98 0.14 11.57
C GLY A 104 5.39 0.01 13.02
#